data_AF-A0A161XJE6-F1
#
_entry.id   AF-A0A161XJE6-F1
#
_cell.length_a   1.000
_cell.length_b   1.000
_cell.length_c   1.000
_cell.angle_alpha   90.00
_cell.angle_beta   90.00
_cell.angle_gamma   90.00
#
_symmetry.space_group_name_H-M   'P 1'
#
loop_
_entity.id
_entity.type
_entity.pdbx_description
1 polymer ?
#
loop_
_entity_poly.entity_id
_entity_poly.type
_entity_poly.pdbx_seq_one_letter_code
_entity_poly.pdbx_strand_id
1 'polypeptide(L)'
;MFTELASNIFVLSEPLSFYGLQIGRNMVVVRLPNGDLFVNSPASLSDDRIAALNDLGTVRYVTPSSKLHGHLHMEDYKYAFPDAELFAAPGLDRRRTDLVFDGLLGSTPDERWGDVIDQAAFLGAFWITEIEFFHRPSKTLIIGDICYNLGPKTPLKTRLATQLLGMYGDLSVPLDLQHMMKNEAAARHSIDRILEWDFERVIVGHGNVVEHNPKRRFRAAFNWLY
;
A
#
# COMPACT_ATOMS: atom_id res chain seq x y z
N MET A 1 -14.81 -5.35 8.13
CA MET A 1 -15.79 -4.68 7.25
C MET A 1 -15.06 -3.62 6.45
N PHE A 2 -15.50 -3.38 5.22
CA PHE A 2 -14.98 -2.30 4.40
C PHE A 2 -15.55 -0.95 4.86
N THR A 3 -14.71 0.06 4.89
CA THR A 3 -15.11 1.45 5.14
C THR A 3 -14.87 2.25 3.86
N GLU A 4 -15.90 2.88 3.31
CA GLU A 4 -15.71 3.86 2.23
C GLU A 4 -15.05 5.11 2.82
N LEU A 5 -13.84 5.41 2.35
CA LEU A 5 -13.01 6.50 2.88
C LEU A 5 -13.13 7.77 2.02
N ALA A 6 -13.36 7.60 0.73
CA ALA A 6 -13.77 8.62 -0.21
C ALA A 6 -14.51 7.94 -1.38
N SER A 7 -15.05 8.73 -2.31
CA SER A 7 -15.76 8.17 -3.46
C SER A 7 -14.91 7.13 -4.19
N ASN A 8 -15.45 5.92 -4.30
CA ASN A 8 -14.84 4.76 -4.95
C ASN A 8 -13.54 4.24 -4.31
N ILE A 9 -13.20 4.63 -3.08
CA ILE A 9 -12.07 4.06 -2.34
C ILE A 9 -12.53 3.49 -1.01
N PHE A 10 -12.30 2.19 -0.84
CA PHE A 10 -12.72 1.41 0.31
C PHE A 10 -11.49 0.84 1.00
N VAL A 11 -11.47 0.86 2.33
CA VAL A 11 -10.37 0.33 3.13
C VAL A 11 -10.89 -0.75 4.06
N LEU A 12 -10.15 -1.85 4.12
CA LEU A 12 -10.33 -2.88 5.14
C LEU A 12 -9.04 -3.00 5.94
N SER A 13 -9.13 -2.75 7.24
CA SER A 13 -8.03 -2.94 8.18
C SER A 13 -8.16 -4.27 8.90
N GLU A 14 -7.07 -5.04 9.00
CA GLU A 14 -7.02 -6.26 9.80
C GLU A 14 -5.71 -6.38 10.60
N PRO A 15 -5.68 -7.20 11.67
CA PRO A 15 -4.45 -7.45 12.40
C PRO A 15 -3.39 -8.15 11.52
N LEU A 16 -2.16 -7.69 11.62
CA LEU A 16 -0.98 -8.35 11.07
C LEU A 16 0.17 -8.18 12.08
N SER A 17 0.90 -9.25 12.34
CA SER A 17 2.04 -9.25 13.25
C SER A 17 3.36 -9.45 12.49
N PHE A 18 4.35 -8.61 12.79
CA PHE A 18 5.70 -8.71 12.25
C PHE A 18 6.71 -8.53 13.39
N TYR A 19 7.70 -9.42 13.48
CA TYR A 19 8.62 -9.51 14.63
C TYR A 19 7.94 -9.48 16.02
N GLY A 20 6.73 -10.07 16.11
CA GLY A 20 5.94 -10.09 17.34
C GLY A 20 5.36 -8.74 17.77
N LEU A 21 5.34 -7.75 16.88
CA LEU A 21 4.64 -6.48 17.00
C LEU A 21 3.40 -6.49 16.10
N GLN A 22 2.27 -6.04 16.62
CA GLN A 22 1.06 -5.86 15.82
C GLN A 22 1.14 -4.52 15.10
N ILE A 23 1.48 -4.56 13.81
CA ILE A 23 1.56 -3.38 12.94
C ILE A 23 0.26 -3.16 12.15
N GLY A 24 -0.62 -4.18 12.13
CA GLY A 24 -1.86 -4.16 11.36
C GLY A 24 -1.59 -4.17 9.85
N ARG A 25 -2.64 -4.22 9.06
CA ARG A 25 -2.54 -3.96 7.62
C ARG A 25 -3.79 -3.27 7.10
N ASN A 26 -3.64 -2.49 6.05
CA ASN A 26 -4.73 -1.96 5.25
C ASN A 26 -4.72 -2.59 3.87
N MET A 27 -5.84 -3.20 3.50
CA MET A 27 -6.18 -3.47 2.11
C MET A 27 -6.96 -2.27 1.58
N VAL A 28 -6.62 -1.84 0.36
CA VAL A 28 -7.34 -0.79 -0.35
C VAL A 28 -8.04 -1.39 -1.56
N VAL A 29 -9.31 -1.05 -1.74
CA VAL A 29 -10.09 -1.40 -2.92
C VAL A 29 -10.53 -0.12 -3.59
N VAL A 30 -10.19 0.03 -4.87
CA VAL A 30 -10.64 1.13 -5.71
C VAL A 30 -11.63 0.58 -6.72
N ARG A 31 -12.82 1.16 -6.79
CA ARG A 31 -13.80 0.86 -7.84
C ARG A 31 -13.51 1.74 -9.05
N LEU A 32 -13.13 1.11 -10.15
CA LEU A 32 -12.84 1.75 -11.43
C LEU A 32 -14.14 2.19 -12.13
N PRO A 33 -14.06 3.12 -13.11
CA PRO A 33 -15.25 3.65 -13.80
C PRO A 33 -16.13 2.58 -14.48
N ASN A 34 -15.53 1.46 -14.89
CA ASN A 34 -16.22 0.34 -15.52
C ASN A 34 -16.89 -0.63 -14.52
N GLY A 35 -16.75 -0.41 -13.21
CA GLY A 35 -17.25 -1.29 -12.16
C GLY A 35 -16.28 -2.38 -11.70
N ASP A 36 -15.11 -2.49 -12.34
CA ASP A 36 -14.06 -3.39 -11.88
C ASP A 36 -13.41 -2.87 -10.60
N LEU A 37 -12.87 -3.78 -9.81
CA LEU A 37 -12.17 -3.49 -8.58
C LEU A 37 -10.67 -3.71 -8.76
N PHE A 38 -9.93 -2.67 -8.43
CA PHE A 38 -8.50 -2.70 -8.19
C PHE A 38 -8.25 -2.91 -6.69
N VAL A 39 -7.66 -4.04 -6.32
CA VAL A 39 -7.35 -4.42 -4.94
C VAL A 39 -5.84 -4.26 -4.72
N ASN A 40 -5.46 -3.42 -3.77
CA ASN A 40 -4.08 -3.27 -3.32
C ASN A 40 -3.89 -3.86 -1.92
N SER A 41 -2.84 -4.66 -1.74
CA SER A 41 -2.51 -5.37 -0.51
C SER A 41 -3.68 -6.26 -0.03
N PRO A 42 -4.07 -7.30 -0.80
CA PRO A 42 -5.21 -8.18 -0.47
C PRO A 42 -5.16 -8.76 0.94
N ALA A 43 -6.22 -8.52 1.73
CA ALA A 43 -6.48 -9.06 3.06
C ALA A 43 -7.05 -10.48 3.02
N SER A 44 -6.98 -11.23 4.11
CA SER A 44 -7.58 -12.57 4.18
C SER A 44 -9.04 -12.59 3.71
N LEU A 45 -9.47 -13.64 3.01
CA LEU A 45 -10.87 -13.77 2.57
C LEU A 45 -11.70 -14.53 3.59
N SER A 46 -12.96 -14.11 3.70
CA SER A 46 -14.05 -14.82 4.38
C SER A 46 -15.28 -14.68 3.50
N ASP A 47 -16.29 -15.52 3.69
CA ASP A 47 -17.52 -15.46 2.88
C ASP A 47 -18.16 -14.07 2.90
N ASP A 48 -18.21 -13.43 4.07
CA ASP A 48 -18.70 -12.04 4.21
C ASP A 48 -17.87 -11.02 3.40
N ARG A 49 -16.54 -11.22 3.30
CA ARG A 49 -15.66 -10.31 2.56
C ARG A 49 -15.78 -10.54 1.06
N ILE A 50 -15.97 -11.79 0.63
CA ILE A 50 -16.25 -12.13 -0.76
C ILE A 50 -17.59 -11.52 -1.19
N ALA A 51 -18.64 -11.69 -0.39
CA ALA A 51 -19.94 -11.07 -0.63
C ALA A 51 -19.83 -9.54 -0.72
N ALA A 52 -19.14 -8.92 0.24
CA ALA A 52 -18.92 -7.47 0.21
C ALA A 52 -18.13 -6.99 -1.02
N LEU A 53 -17.13 -7.75 -1.48
CA LEU A 53 -16.40 -7.42 -2.71
C LEU A 53 -17.32 -7.52 -3.94
N ASN A 54 -18.12 -8.57 -4.05
CA ASN A 54 -19.08 -8.73 -5.14
C ASN A 54 -20.15 -7.63 -5.18
N ASP A 55 -20.58 -7.14 -4.01
CA ASP A 55 -21.51 -6.01 -3.92
C ASP A 55 -20.85 -4.69 -4.36
N LEU A 56 -19.54 -4.53 -4.15
CA LEU A 56 -18.80 -3.35 -4.56
C LEU A 56 -18.55 -3.32 -6.08
N GLY A 57 -18.28 -4.48 -6.70
CA GLY A 57 -17.95 -4.61 -8.12
C GLY A 57 -17.28 -5.94 -8.46
N THR A 58 -16.63 -5.99 -9.62
CA THR A 58 -15.93 -7.21 -10.08
C THR A 58 -14.45 -7.16 -9.71
N VAL A 59 -13.98 -8.06 -8.84
CA VAL A 59 -12.53 -8.17 -8.52
C VAL A 59 -11.75 -8.52 -9.78
N ARG A 60 -11.01 -7.55 -10.32
CA ARG A 60 -10.33 -7.70 -11.61
C ARG A 60 -8.82 -7.57 -11.50
N TYR A 61 -8.31 -6.68 -10.66
CA TYR A 61 -6.87 -6.45 -10.54
C TYR A 61 -6.44 -6.60 -9.10
N VAL A 62 -5.48 -7.49 -8.83
CA VAL A 62 -4.94 -7.72 -7.49
C VAL A 62 -3.46 -7.40 -7.50
N THR A 63 -3.08 -6.42 -6.70
CA THR A 63 -1.73 -5.86 -6.68
C THR A 63 -1.19 -5.80 -5.25
N PRO A 64 0.10 -6.02 -5.06
CA PRO A 64 0.81 -5.57 -3.88
C PRO A 64 1.55 -4.28 -4.18
N SER A 65 1.81 -3.46 -3.17
CA SER A 65 2.70 -2.29 -3.33
C SER A 65 4.18 -2.70 -3.35
N SER A 66 4.55 -3.74 -2.61
CA SER A 66 5.92 -4.25 -2.56
C SER A 66 5.95 -5.78 -2.50
N LYS A 67 7.16 -6.36 -2.58
CA LYS A 67 7.36 -7.79 -2.38
C LYS A 67 7.35 -8.24 -0.91
N LEU A 68 6.95 -7.40 0.05
CA LEU A 68 6.92 -7.71 1.49
C LEU A 68 5.59 -8.34 1.94
N HIS A 69 4.65 -7.57 2.47
CA HIS A 69 3.45 -8.08 3.13
C HIS A 69 2.20 -8.10 2.24
N GLY A 70 2.15 -7.22 1.23
CA GLY A 70 0.97 -7.07 0.38
C GLY A 70 0.58 -8.32 -0.43
N HIS A 71 1.49 -9.28 -0.59
CA HIS A 71 1.26 -10.46 -1.42
C HIS A 71 0.66 -11.66 -0.67
N LEU A 72 0.50 -11.58 0.66
CA LEU A 72 0.28 -12.74 1.53
C LEU A 72 -1.02 -13.53 1.28
N HIS A 73 -1.98 -12.96 0.54
CA HIS A 73 -3.26 -13.61 0.24
C HIS A 73 -3.60 -13.58 -1.26
N MET A 74 -2.63 -13.31 -2.14
CA MET A 74 -2.93 -13.21 -3.57
C MET A 74 -3.46 -14.52 -4.16
N GLU A 75 -3.02 -15.67 -3.65
CA GLU A 75 -3.53 -16.99 -3.99
C GLU A 75 -5.02 -17.15 -3.68
N ASP A 76 -5.48 -16.64 -2.53
CA ASP A 76 -6.87 -16.74 -2.08
C ASP A 76 -7.78 -15.96 -3.04
N TYR A 77 -7.31 -14.80 -3.51
CA TYR A 77 -8.05 -13.97 -4.46
C TYR A 77 -8.11 -14.62 -5.84
N LYS A 78 -7.00 -15.19 -6.32
CA LYS A 78 -7.01 -15.91 -7.59
C LYS A 78 -7.91 -17.13 -7.56
N TYR A 79 -7.98 -17.82 -6.43
CA TYR A 79 -8.87 -18.97 -6.23
C TYR A 79 -10.34 -18.54 -6.17
N ALA A 80 -10.68 -17.52 -5.38
CA ALA A 80 -12.05 -17.05 -5.21
C ALA A 80 -12.59 -16.26 -6.43
N PHE A 81 -11.71 -15.58 -7.16
CA PHE A 81 -12.01 -14.77 -8.34
C PHE A 81 -11.10 -15.20 -9.51
N PRO A 82 -11.46 -16.28 -10.24
CA PRO A 82 -10.59 -16.86 -11.27
C PRO A 82 -10.20 -15.88 -12.39
N ASP A 83 -11.07 -14.93 -12.70
CA ASP A 83 -10.86 -13.90 -13.72
C ASP A 83 -9.99 -12.72 -13.24
N ALA A 84 -9.60 -12.69 -11.96
CA ALA A 84 -8.72 -11.66 -11.44
C ALA A 84 -7.30 -11.81 -12.01
N GLU A 85 -6.76 -10.71 -12.52
CA GLU A 85 -5.38 -10.59 -12.98
C GLU A 85 -4.47 -10.22 -11.80
N LEU A 86 -3.37 -10.97 -11.62
CA LEU A 86 -2.40 -10.74 -10.57
C LEU A 86 -1.22 -9.91 -11.13
N PHE A 87 -0.92 -8.79 -10.49
CA PHE A 87 0.26 -8.00 -10.84
C PHE A 87 1.34 -8.13 -9.78
N ALA A 88 2.58 -8.36 -10.19
CA ALA A 88 3.70 -8.46 -9.27
C ALA A 88 4.37 -7.10 -9.07
N ALA A 89 4.63 -6.75 -7.82
CA ALA A 89 5.61 -5.71 -7.50
C ALA A 89 7.03 -6.18 -7.92
N PRO A 90 7.98 -5.26 -8.16
CA PRO A 90 9.32 -5.63 -8.61
C PRO A 90 10.00 -6.71 -7.74
N GLY A 91 10.36 -7.82 -8.38
CA GLY A 91 11.05 -8.96 -7.76
C GLY A 91 10.14 -9.94 -7.01
N LEU A 92 8.82 -9.70 -6.96
CA LEU A 92 7.86 -10.63 -6.36
C LEU A 92 7.64 -11.87 -7.23
N ASP A 93 7.66 -11.71 -8.55
CA ASP A 93 7.59 -12.78 -9.56
C ASP A 93 8.64 -13.88 -9.33
N ARG A 94 9.83 -13.51 -8.86
CA ARG A 94 10.91 -14.44 -8.52
C ARG A 94 10.75 -15.10 -7.15
N ARG A 95 9.95 -14.49 -6.26
CA ARG A 95 9.72 -14.96 -4.88
C ARG A 95 8.49 -15.86 -4.78
N ARG A 96 7.43 -15.55 -5.54
CA ARG A 96 6.14 -16.26 -5.57
C ARG A 96 6.01 -17.01 -6.89
N THR A 97 6.87 -18.00 -7.10
CA THR A 97 6.87 -18.86 -8.30
C THR A 97 5.66 -19.81 -8.35
N ASP A 98 4.92 -19.90 -7.25
CA ASP A 98 3.64 -20.60 -7.13
C ASP A 98 2.47 -19.83 -7.76
N LEU A 99 2.64 -18.54 -8.05
CA LEU A 99 1.65 -17.68 -8.69
C LEU A 99 2.02 -17.36 -10.14
N VAL A 100 1.01 -17.25 -10.99
CA VAL A 100 1.14 -16.69 -12.34
C VAL A 100 0.75 -15.22 -12.28
N PHE A 101 1.66 -14.34 -12.69
CA PHE A 101 1.41 -12.90 -12.75
C PHE A 101 1.14 -12.48 -14.20
N ASP A 102 0.07 -11.71 -14.38
CA ASP A 102 -0.38 -11.15 -15.65
C ASP A 102 0.36 -9.87 -16.04
N GLY A 103 1.07 -9.25 -15.08
CA GLY A 103 1.91 -8.08 -15.32
C GLY A 103 2.90 -7.80 -14.21
N LEU A 104 3.91 -6.99 -14.53
CA LEU A 104 4.88 -6.46 -13.59
C LEU A 104 4.64 -4.96 -13.41
N LEU A 105 4.48 -4.54 -12.16
CA LEU A 105 4.28 -3.13 -11.83
C LEU A 105 5.59 -2.34 -11.98
N GLY A 106 5.44 -1.08 -12.37
CA GLY A 106 6.56 -0.15 -12.56
C GLY A 106 6.14 1.29 -12.29
N SER A 107 6.89 2.26 -12.83
CA SER A 107 6.54 3.68 -12.65
C SER A 107 5.47 4.19 -13.62
N THR A 108 5.13 3.42 -14.65
CA THR A 108 4.11 3.82 -15.64
C THR A 108 2.78 3.16 -15.30
N PRO A 109 1.69 3.93 -15.15
CA PRO A 109 0.36 3.37 -14.96
C PRO A 109 0.00 2.35 -16.03
N ASP A 110 -0.55 1.20 -15.62
CA ASP A 110 -1.11 0.25 -16.56
C ASP A 110 -2.39 0.83 -17.17
N GLU A 111 -2.61 0.63 -18.48
CA GLU A 111 -3.76 1.17 -19.21
C GLU A 111 -5.11 0.75 -18.62
N ARG A 112 -5.15 -0.40 -17.94
CA ARG A 112 -6.37 -0.96 -17.32
C ARG A 112 -6.95 -0.09 -16.21
N TRP A 113 -6.13 0.66 -15.48
CA TRP A 113 -6.56 1.58 -14.41
C TRP A 113 -6.00 2.99 -14.54
N GLY A 114 -5.11 3.19 -15.52
CA GLY A 114 -4.33 4.40 -15.73
C GLY A 114 -5.16 5.64 -16.00
N ASP A 115 -6.46 5.50 -16.28
CA ASP A 115 -7.44 6.60 -16.42
C ASP A 115 -7.85 7.25 -15.09
N VAL A 116 -7.66 6.57 -13.97
CA VAL A 116 -7.98 7.12 -12.62
C VAL A 116 -6.86 6.96 -11.60
N ILE A 117 -5.95 6.01 -11.78
CA ILE A 117 -4.85 5.72 -10.85
C ILE A 117 -3.52 6.02 -11.54
N ASP A 118 -2.73 6.94 -10.97
CA ASP A 118 -1.31 7.06 -11.27
C ASP A 118 -0.48 6.10 -10.42
N GLN A 119 0.76 5.86 -10.83
CA GLN A 119 1.73 5.09 -10.05
C GLN A 119 3.15 5.63 -10.20
N ALA A 120 3.99 5.34 -9.23
CA ALA A 120 5.42 5.63 -9.27
C ALA A 120 6.19 4.57 -8.50
N ALA A 121 7.38 4.19 -8.97
CA ALA A 121 8.26 3.35 -8.19
C ALA A 121 9.04 4.20 -7.17
N PHE A 122 8.95 3.82 -5.90
CA PHE A 122 9.84 4.28 -4.85
C PHE A 122 11.17 3.51 -4.95
N LEU A 123 12.22 4.22 -5.33
CA LEU A 123 13.57 3.70 -5.50
C LEU A 123 14.48 4.13 -4.34
N GLY A 124 15.67 3.55 -4.25
CA GLY A 124 16.71 3.96 -3.30
C GLY A 124 17.01 2.93 -2.21
N ALA A 125 16.02 2.12 -1.84
CA ALA A 125 16.24 0.96 -0.97
C ALA A 125 16.95 -0.16 -1.76
N PHE A 126 18.05 -0.69 -1.22
CA PHE A 126 18.87 -1.69 -1.89
C PHE A 126 18.12 -2.99 -2.22
N TRP A 127 17.16 -3.39 -1.37
CA TRP A 127 16.49 -4.68 -1.50
C TRP A 127 15.01 -4.58 -1.87
N ILE A 128 14.41 -3.40 -1.80
CA ILE A 128 12.97 -3.19 -1.96
C ILE A 128 12.74 -2.06 -2.96
N THR A 129 11.86 -2.31 -3.91
CA THR A 129 11.21 -1.28 -4.70
C THR A 129 9.73 -1.39 -4.41
N GLU A 130 9.15 -0.27 -3.99
CA GLU A 130 7.71 -0.17 -3.72
C GLU A 130 7.04 0.60 -4.84
N ILE A 131 5.80 0.26 -5.15
CA ILE A 131 4.96 0.96 -6.10
C ILE A 131 3.92 1.72 -5.29
N GLU A 132 3.99 3.04 -5.41
CA GLU A 132 3.02 3.94 -4.80
C GLU A 132 1.93 4.23 -5.82
N PHE A 133 0.67 4.20 -5.39
CA PHE A 133 -0.47 4.50 -6.24
C PHE A 133 -1.12 5.82 -5.84
N PHE A 134 -1.59 6.58 -6.82
CA PHE A 134 -2.32 7.82 -6.57
C PHE A 134 -3.66 7.78 -7.29
N HIS A 135 -4.73 7.65 -6.52
CA HIS A 135 -6.07 7.76 -7.06
C HIS A 135 -6.43 9.24 -7.25
N ARG A 136 -6.39 9.69 -8.51
CA ARG A 136 -6.56 11.10 -8.88
C ARG A 136 -7.91 11.69 -8.43
N PRO A 137 -9.07 11.04 -8.67
CA PRO A 137 -10.37 11.64 -8.35
C PRO A 137 -10.55 11.95 -6.87
N SER A 138 -10.07 11.07 -5.98
CA SER A 138 -10.19 11.26 -4.52
C SER A 138 -8.94 11.89 -3.90
N LYS A 139 -7.95 12.27 -4.71
CA LYS A 139 -6.66 12.81 -4.27
C LYS A 139 -6.02 11.98 -3.16
N THR A 140 -6.04 10.66 -3.30
CA THR A 140 -5.56 9.74 -2.25
C THR A 140 -4.31 9.02 -2.72
N LEU A 141 -3.23 9.23 -1.98
CA LEU A 141 -1.99 8.46 -2.08
C LEU A 141 -2.16 7.15 -1.32
N ILE A 142 -1.77 6.04 -1.93
CA ILE A 142 -1.78 4.70 -1.34
C ILE A 142 -0.33 4.24 -1.31
N ILE A 143 0.17 4.04 -0.10
CA ILE A 143 1.52 3.54 0.13
C ILE A 143 1.49 2.19 0.84
N GLY A 144 2.48 1.36 0.58
CA GLY A 144 2.61 0.03 1.13
C GLY A 144 3.42 0.02 2.42
N ASP A 145 4.62 -0.53 2.31
CA ASP A 145 5.50 -0.88 3.41
C ASP A 145 6.56 0.22 3.69
N ILE A 146 6.76 1.21 2.79
CA ILE A 146 7.84 2.20 2.94
C ILE A 146 7.63 3.16 4.10
N CYS A 147 6.38 3.39 4.50
CA CYS A 147 6.00 4.35 5.52
C CYS A 147 4.81 3.85 6.33
N TYR A 148 4.92 3.89 7.64
CA TYR A 148 3.86 3.48 8.58
C TYR A 148 3.28 4.69 9.30
N ASN A 149 2.05 4.56 9.80
CA ASN A 149 1.44 5.54 10.71
C ASN A 149 0.86 4.84 11.94
N LEU A 150 1.75 4.31 12.77
CA LEU A 150 1.41 3.55 13.97
C LEU A 150 1.05 4.52 15.09
N GLY A 151 -0.14 4.36 15.66
CA GLY A 151 -0.71 5.34 16.59
C GLY A 151 -1.47 4.72 17.77
N PRO A 152 -2.32 5.49 18.46
CA PRO A 152 -2.99 5.07 19.69
C PRO A 152 -3.84 3.80 19.57
N LYS A 153 -4.32 3.49 18.35
CA LYS A 153 -5.11 2.28 18.04
C LYS A 153 -4.27 0.99 18.01
N THR A 154 -2.94 1.08 18.06
CA THR A 154 -2.07 -0.11 18.09
C THR A 154 -1.94 -0.67 19.51
N PRO A 155 -1.71 -1.99 19.68
CA PRO A 155 -1.51 -2.60 21.00
C PRO A 155 -0.36 -1.97 21.79
N LEU A 156 -0.46 -1.99 23.13
CA LEU A 156 0.51 -1.32 24.01
C LEU A 156 1.97 -1.69 23.73
N LYS A 157 2.25 -2.97 23.42
CA LYS A 157 3.60 -3.43 23.04
C LYS A 157 4.12 -2.71 21.80
N THR A 158 3.31 -2.61 20.74
CA THR A 158 3.67 -1.87 19.52
C THR A 158 3.84 -0.38 19.80
N ARG A 159 2.97 0.20 20.63
CA ARG A 159 3.08 1.62 21.01
C ARG A 159 4.40 1.92 21.72
N LEU A 160 4.74 1.15 22.75
CA LEU A 160 6.00 1.34 23.48
C LEU A 160 7.22 1.18 22.57
N ALA A 161 7.21 0.15 21.72
CA ALA A 161 8.28 -0.07 20.74
C ALA A 161 8.42 1.10 19.77
N THR A 162 7.32 1.54 19.15
CA THR A 162 7.33 2.66 18.18
C THR A 162 7.67 4.00 18.83
N GLN A 163 7.32 4.22 20.10
CA GLN A 163 7.77 5.40 20.84
C GLN A 163 9.28 5.40 21.06
N LEU A 164 9.86 4.26 21.46
CA LEU A 164 11.31 4.11 21.63
C LEU A 164 12.09 4.31 20.32
N LEU A 165 11.51 3.91 19.19
CA LEU A 165 12.13 4.02 17.87
C LEU A 165 11.82 5.36 17.16
N GLY A 166 11.09 6.29 17.79
CA GLY A 166 10.74 7.59 17.21
C GLY A 166 9.74 7.52 16.05
N MET A 167 8.94 6.45 15.97
CA MET A 167 7.99 6.17 14.88
C MET A 167 6.52 6.34 15.28
N TYR A 168 6.25 6.72 16.53
CA TYR A 168 4.89 6.76 17.06
C TYR A 168 4.15 8.05 16.71
N GLY A 169 2.90 7.91 16.24
CA GLY A 169 1.95 9.01 16.11
C GLY A 169 2.09 9.85 14.84
N ASP A 170 3.04 9.53 13.97
CA ASP A 170 3.20 10.18 12.68
C ASP A 170 3.66 9.21 11.56
N LEU A 171 3.62 9.67 10.31
CA LEU A 171 4.24 8.98 9.18
C LEU A 171 5.72 8.85 9.45
N SER A 172 6.21 7.61 9.38
CA SER A 172 7.61 7.30 9.60
C SER A 172 8.04 6.12 8.75
N VAL A 173 9.26 6.21 8.22
CA VAL A 173 9.93 5.08 7.58
C VAL A 173 10.49 4.19 8.70
N PRO A 174 10.16 2.88 8.73
CA PRO A 174 10.78 1.93 9.64
C PRO A 174 12.31 1.99 9.62
N LEU A 175 12.96 1.92 10.80
CA LEU A 175 14.41 2.11 10.91
C LEU A 175 15.21 1.13 10.05
N ASP A 176 14.76 -0.13 9.95
CA ASP A 176 15.34 -1.12 9.06
C ASP A 176 15.24 -0.69 7.59
N LEU A 177 14.10 -0.16 7.15
CA LEU A 177 13.95 0.42 5.82
C LEU A 177 14.80 1.67 5.60
N GLN A 178 14.95 2.54 6.61
CA GLN A 178 15.89 3.66 6.54
C GLN A 178 17.31 3.16 6.30
N HIS A 179 17.73 2.11 7.01
CA HIS A 179 19.06 1.51 6.85
C HIS A 179 19.24 0.84 5.48
N MET A 180 18.15 0.41 4.84
CA MET A 180 18.16 -0.14 3.48
C MET A 180 18.26 0.93 2.39
N MET A 181 17.97 2.20 2.68
CA MET A 181 18.16 3.30 1.72
C MET A 181 19.65 3.53 1.49
N LYS A 182 20.19 2.95 0.41
CA LYS A 182 21.61 3.05 0.04
C LYS A 182 21.85 4.02 -1.10
N ASN A 183 20.82 4.28 -1.92
CA ASN A 183 20.87 5.27 -2.98
C ASN A 183 19.93 6.42 -2.63
N GLU A 184 20.45 7.35 -1.82
CA GLU A 184 19.71 8.52 -1.33
C GLU A 184 19.25 9.42 -2.48
N ALA A 185 20.05 9.57 -3.54
CA ALA A 185 19.68 10.37 -4.71
C ALA A 185 18.42 9.81 -5.40
N ALA A 186 18.35 8.50 -5.58
CA ALA A 186 17.16 7.85 -6.12
C ALA A 186 15.96 7.96 -5.17
N ALA A 187 16.17 7.82 -3.86
CA ALA A 187 15.11 8.00 -2.87
C ALA A 187 14.54 9.43 -2.89
N ARG A 188 15.40 10.46 -2.87
CA ARG A 188 14.98 11.87 -2.99
C ARG A 188 14.19 12.12 -4.26
N HIS A 189 14.66 11.61 -5.40
CA HIS A 189 13.94 11.75 -6.67
C HIS A 189 12.56 11.07 -6.64
N SER A 190 12.44 9.87 -6.05
CA SER A 190 11.13 9.21 -5.86
C SER A 190 10.22 10.04 -4.94
N ILE A 191 10.74 10.59 -3.85
CA ILE A 191 9.99 11.45 -2.92
C ILE A 191 9.47 12.70 -3.65
N ASP A 192 10.33 13.38 -4.40
CA ASP A 192 9.97 14.59 -5.14
C ASP A 192 8.87 14.29 -6.17
N ARG A 193 9.00 13.18 -6.92
CA ARG A 193 7.99 12.73 -7.88
C ARG A 193 6.63 12.47 -7.23
N ILE A 194 6.61 11.83 -6.06
CA ILE A 194 5.36 11.59 -5.32
C ILE A 194 4.77 12.91 -4.80
N LEU A 195 5.61 13.84 -4.35
CA LEU A 195 5.18 15.15 -3.85
C LEU A 195 4.57 16.06 -4.93
N GLU A 196 4.86 15.80 -6.21
CA GLU A 196 4.21 16.47 -7.35
C GLU A 196 2.71 16.17 -7.43
N TRP A 197 2.27 14.97 -7.02
CA TRP A 197 0.84 14.63 -7.00
C TRP A 197 0.09 15.45 -5.96
N ASP A 198 -1.10 15.94 -6.30
CA ASP A 198 -1.93 16.76 -5.40
C ASP A 198 -2.76 15.89 -4.44
N PHE A 199 -2.10 15.10 -3.60
CA PHE A 199 -2.80 14.25 -2.62
C PHE A 199 -3.20 15.01 -1.35
N GLU A 200 -4.45 14.77 -0.93
CA GLU A 200 -5.08 15.30 0.28
C GLU A 200 -5.30 14.20 1.34
N ARG A 201 -4.87 12.97 1.04
CA ARG A 201 -4.90 11.83 1.95
C ARG A 201 -3.78 10.85 1.65
N VAL A 202 -3.29 10.17 2.70
CA VAL A 202 -2.38 9.03 2.57
C VAL A 202 -2.99 7.83 3.28
N ILE A 203 -3.23 6.75 2.54
CA ILE A 203 -3.47 5.42 3.11
C ILE A 203 -2.12 4.71 3.17
N VAL A 204 -1.76 4.19 4.33
CA VAL A 204 -0.53 3.42 4.54
C VAL A 204 -0.84 1.93 4.61
N GLY A 205 0.10 1.08 4.24
CA GLY A 205 -0.03 -0.37 4.39
C GLY A 205 -0.17 -0.76 5.86
N HIS A 206 0.45 -0.03 6.78
CA HIS A 206 0.44 -0.33 8.22
C HIS A 206 0.12 0.90 9.09
N GLY A 207 -1.01 0.81 9.82
CA GLY A 207 -1.45 1.85 10.74
C GLY A 207 -2.62 2.68 10.22
N ASN A 208 -2.68 3.95 10.62
CA ASN A 208 -3.84 4.82 10.41
C ASN A 208 -3.74 5.61 9.10
N VAL A 209 -4.87 5.88 8.48
CA VAL A 209 -4.97 6.86 7.38
C VAL A 209 -4.56 8.26 7.86
N VAL A 210 -3.91 9.02 6.99
CA VAL A 210 -3.47 10.40 7.23
C VAL A 210 -4.32 11.35 6.39
N GLU A 211 -5.12 12.17 7.04
CA GLU A 211 -6.00 13.16 6.38
C GLU A 211 -5.63 14.61 6.69
N HIS A 212 -4.85 14.84 7.74
CA HIS A 212 -4.43 16.19 8.15
C HIS A 212 -2.99 16.45 7.73
N ASN A 213 -2.80 17.45 6.86
CA ASN A 213 -1.49 17.88 6.34
C ASN A 213 -0.66 16.74 5.71
N PRO A 214 -1.25 15.91 4.83
CA PRO A 214 -0.64 14.68 4.31
C PRO A 214 0.71 14.94 3.62
N LYS A 215 0.79 15.92 2.71
CA LYS A 215 2.04 16.28 2.03
C LYS A 215 3.17 16.65 2.99
N ARG A 216 2.86 17.47 4.00
CA ARG A 216 3.84 17.89 5.01
C ARG A 216 4.34 16.67 5.80
N ARG A 217 3.42 15.80 6.23
CA ARG A 217 3.75 14.61 7.02
C ARG A 217 4.53 13.58 6.21
N PHE A 218 4.15 13.36 4.96
CA PHE A 218 4.88 12.51 4.02
C PHE A 218 6.31 13.02 3.84
N ARG A 219 6.49 14.32 3.54
CA ARG A 219 7.83 14.92 3.43
C ARG A 219 8.65 14.76 4.71
N ALA A 220 8.03 15.03 5.87
CA ALA A 220 8.70 14.95 7.16
C ALA A 220 9.23 13.54 7.49
N ALA A 221 8.53 12.49 7.04
CA ALA A 221 8.96 11.10 7.22
C ALA A 221 10.33 10.79 6.58
N PHE A 222 10.74 11.60 5.59
CA PHE A 222 11.99 11.46 4.85
C PHE A 222 12.99 12.58 5.11
N ASN A 223 12.77 13.47 6.10
CA ASN A 223 13.68 14.59 6.38
C ASN A 223 15.13 14.16 6.65
N TRP A 224 15.35 12.96 7.19
CA TRP A 224 16.67 12.41 7.46
C TRP A 224 17.47 12.08 6.19
N LEU A 225 16.82 12.05 5.02
CA LEU A 225 17.49 11.93 3.72
C LEU A 225 17.98 13.28 3.20
N TYR A 226 17.65 14.43 3.80
CA TYR A 226 18.04 15.76 3.34
C TYR A 226 19.03 16.42 4.29
#